data_AF-A0A068TQG4-F1
#
_entry.id   AF-A0A068TQG4-F1
#
_cell.length_a   1.000
_cell.length_b   1.000
_cell.length_c   1.000
_cell.angle_alpha   90.00
_cell.angle_beta   90.00
_cell.angle_gamma   90.00
#
_symmetry.space_group_name_H-M   'P 1'
#
loop_
_entity.id
_entity.type
_entity.pdbx_description
1 polymer ?
#
loop_
_entity_poly.entity_id
_entity_poly.type
_entity_poly.pdbx_seq_one_letter_code
_entity_poly.pdbx_strand_id
1 'polypeptide(L)'
;MIPASSPPFDLGFVVTLPLNRLLASRPGLNNFLAGLNTVFVGMQTAYILWTWLVEGRPRATISALFMFTCRGVLGYVTQLPVPEDFLGSGVDFPVGNVSFFLFYSGHVAASVIASVDMKRMQRWEMAWAFDALNVLQVVRLLSTRGHYTIDLVVGVGAGILFDSLAGKYLEKRTVGITAGGGYSALYAM
;
A
#
# COMPACT_ATOMS: atom_id res chain seq x y z
N MET A 1 24.44 4.27 23.14
CA MET A 1 23.59 5.30 22.49
C MET A 1 23.95 5.33 21.01
N ILE A 2 22.98 5.51 20.11
CA ILE A 2 23.24 5.58 18.66
C ILE A 2 23.73 7.00 18.34
N PRO A 3 24.87 7.19 17.65
CA PRO A 3 25.36 8.52 17.25
C PRO A 3 24.37 9.27 16.36
N ALA A 4 24.30 10.59 16.52
CA ALA A 4 23.41 11.44 15.70
C ALA A 4 23.76 11.45 14.19
N SER A 5 25.01 11.10 13.85
CA SER A 5 25.48 10.99 12.46
C SER A 5 25.25 9.62 11.84
N SER A 6 24.74 8.64 12.60
CA SER A 6 24.49 7.30 12.07
C SER A 6 23.31 7.32 11.10
N PRO A 7 23.43 6.70 9.91
CA PRO A 7 22.27 6.52 9.04
C PRO A 7 21.22 5.64 9.73
N PRO A 8 19.94 5.72 9.33
CA PRO A 8 18.91 4.86 9.88
C PRO A 8 19.29 3.37 9.69
N PHE A 9 19.27 2.62 10.78
CA PHE A 9 19.44 1.17 10.73
C PHE A 9 18.12 0.50 10.34
N ASP A 10 18.16 -0.36 9.33
CA ASP A 10 17.00 -1.10 8.84
C ASP A 10 17.32 -2.58 8.68
N LEU A 11 16.63 -3.43 9.45
CA LEU A 11 16.88 -4.87 9.42
C LEU A 11 16.49 -5.51 8.08
N GLY A 12 15.40 -5.04 7.44
CA GLY A 12 15.00 -5.53 6.13
C GLY A 12 16.07 -5.27 5.09
N PHE A 13 16.72 -4.11 5.13
CA PHE A 13 17.86 -3.79 4.27
C PHE A 13 19.06 -4.72 4.48
N VAL A 14 19.35 -5.09 5.72
CA VAL A 14 20.42 -6.05 6.04
C VAL A 14 20.08 -7.42 5.45
N VAL A 15 18.85 -7.89 5.67
CA VAL A 15 18.39 -9.20 5.19
C VAL A 15 18.34 -9.27 3.66
N THR A 16 17.94 -8.19 2.98
CA THR A 16 17.83 -8.14 1.51
C THR A 16 19.11 -7.67 0.80
N LEU A 17 20.21 -7.44 1.53
CA LEU A 17 21.48 -6.99 0.94
C LEU A 17 21.97 -7.89 -0.23
N PRO A 18 21.89 -9.23 -0.17
CA PRO A 18 22.28 -10.06 -1.31
C PRO A 18 21.43 -9.80 -2.56
N LEU A 19 20.12 -9.60 -2.39
CA LEU A 19 19.20 -9.27 -3.49
C LEU A 19 19.46 -7.87 -4.03
N ASN A 20 19.72 -6.88 -3.16
CA ASN A 20 20.13 -5.55 -3.58
C ASN A 20 21.36 -5.59 -4.50
N ARG A 21 22.41 -6.31 -4.09
CA ARG A 21 23.63 -6.47 -4.90
C ARG A 21 23.36 -7.16 -6.24
N LEU A 22 22.50 -8.18 -6.25
CA LEU A 22 22.09 -8.86 -7.48
C LEU A 22 21.38 -7.89 -8.43
N LEU A 23 20.41 -7.11 -7.93
CA LEU A 23 19.66 -6.14 -8.74
C LEU A 23 20.55 -5.01 -9.25
N ALA A 24 21.49 -4.52 -8.44
CA ALA A 24 22.49 -3.54 -8.85
C ALA A 24 23.38 -4.06 -9.99
N SER A 25 23.79 -5.33 -9.91
CA SER A 25 24.60 -5.97 -10.96
C SER A 25 23.83 -6.30 -12.24
N ARG A 26 22.49 -6.29 -12.21
CA ARG A 26 21.61 -6.66 -13.33
C ARG A 26 20.48 -5.64 -13.53
N PRO A 27 20.77 -4.45 -14.08
CA PRO A 27 19.76 -3.40 -14.26
C PRO A 27 18.53 -3.82 -15.07
N GLY A 28 18.70 -4.71 -16.05
CA GLY A 28 17.58 -5.28 -16.81
C GLY A 28 16.60 -6.07 -15.94
N LEU A 29 17.11 -6.85 -14.97
CA LEU A 29 16.27 -7.57 -14.01
C LEU A 29 15.56 -6.58 -13.06
N ASN A 30 16.26 -5.54 -12.60
CA ASN A 30 15.64 -4.50 -11.77
C ASN A 30 14.46 -3.84 -12.50
N ASN A 31 14.66 -3.44 -13.75
CA ASN A 31 13.62 -2.81 -14.58
C ASN A 31 12.46 -3.76 -14.86
N PHE A 32 12.73 -5.04 -15.10
CA PHE A 32 11.66 -6.03 -15.29
C PHE A 32 10.81 -6.19 -14.03
N LEU A 33 11.44 -6.34 -12.86
CA LEU A 33 10.74 -6.45 -11.58
C LEU A 33 10.00 -5.14 -11.21
N ALA A 34 10.57 -3.99 -11.57
CA ALA A 34 9.91 -2.69 -11.47
C ALA A 34 8.63 -2.64 -12.32
N GLY A 35 8.69 -3.09 -13.56
CA GLY A 35 7.52 -3.21 -14.44
C GLY A 35 6.43 -4.11 -13.84
N LEU A 36 6.81 -5.30 -13.35
CA LEU A 36 5.85 -6.20 -12.68
C LEU A 36 5.21 -5.57 -11.45
N ASN A 37 6.01 -4.86 -10.64
CA ASN A 37 5.52 -4.13 -9.49
C ASN A 37 4.50 -3.07 -9.90
N THR A 38 4.82 -2.26 -10.92
CA THR A 38 3.93 -1.23 -11.48
C THR A 38 2.63 -1.83 -12.00
N VAL A 39 2.66 -2.97 -12.69
CA VAL A 39 1.46 -3.70 -13.11
C VAL A 39 0.61 -4.06 -11.89
N PHE A 40 1.23 -4.58 -10.82
CA PHE A 40 0.50 -4.92 -9.61
C PHE A 40 -0.13 -3.70 -8.92
N VAL A 41 0.53 -2.54 -8.91
CA VAL A 41 -0.09 -1.27 -8.45
C VAL A 41 -1.31 -0.90 -9.29
N GLY A 42 -1.21 -1.08 -10.60
CA GLY A 42 -2.32 -0.90 -11.53
C GLY A 42 -3.49 -1.82 -11.19
N MET A 43 -3.22 -3.09 -10.92
CA MET A 43 -4.24 -4.06 -10.50
C MET A 43 -4.93 -3.67 -9.19
N GLN A 44 -4.20 -3.19 -8.19
CA GLN A 44 -4.76 -2.69 -6.93
C GLN A 44 -5.72 -1.52 -7.17
N THR A 45 -5.27 -0.55 -7.97
CA THR A 45 -6.06 0.64 -8.31
C THR A 45 -7.31 0.25 -9.09
N ALA A 46 -7.17 -0.61 -10.10
CA ALA A 46 -8.27 -1.10 -10.91
C ALA A 46 -9.30 -1.85 -10.07
N TYR A 47 -8.86 -2.72 -9.15
CA TYR A 47 -9.77 -3.43 -8.26
C TYR A 47 -10.54 -2.46 -7.35
N ILE A 48 -9.86 -1.54 -6.68
CA ILE A 48 -10.50 -0.58 -5.77
C ILE A 48 -11.54 0.26 -6.51
N LEU A 49 -11.21 0.78 -7.69
CA LEU A 49 -12.15 1.54 -8.51
C LEU A 49 -13.31 0.68 -9.04
N TRP A 50 -13.03 -0.56 -9.44
CA TRP A 50 -14.05 -1.50 -9.91
C TRP A 50 -15.11 -1.78 -8.83
N THR A 51 -14.67 -2.10 -7.61
CA THR A 51 -15.61 -2.38 -6.50
C THR A 51 -16.54 -1.20 -6.20
N TRP A 52 -16.07 0.03 -6.40
CA TRP A 52 -16.92 1.21 -6.26
C TRP A 52 -17.80 1.46 -7.47
N LEU A 53 -17.22 1.57 -8.66
CA LEU A 53 -17.92 2.06 -9.87
C LEU A 53 -18.86 1.02 -10.48
N VAL A 54 -18.54 -0.26 -10.32
CA VAL A 54 -19.32 -1.35 -10.93
C VAL A 54 -20.14 -2.12 -9.91
N GLU A 55 -19.55 -2.42 -8.75
CA GLU A 55 -20.26 -3.20 -7.71
C GLU A 55 -21.00 -2.31 -6.71
N GLY A 56 -20.81 -0.99 -6.75
CA GLY A 56 -21.48 -0.07 -5.82
C GLY A 56 -21.02 -0.20 -4.37
N ARG A 57 -19.86 -0.81 -4.12
CA ARG A 57 -19.29 -1.06 -2.78
C ARG A 57 -18.18 -0.04 -2.48
N PRO A 58 -18.48 1.13 -1.90
CA PRO A 58 -17.51 2.23 -1.78
C PRO A 58 -16.45 2.02 -0.69
N ARG A 59 -16.53 0.96 0.12
CA ARG A 59 -15.70 0.78 1.31
C ARG A 59 -14.21 0.82 0.98
N ALA A 60 -13.76 0.03 0.01
CA ALA A 60 -12.35 -0.03 -0.38
C ALA A 60 -11.83 1.34 -0.87
N THR A 61 -12.64 2.08 -1.62
CA THR A 61 -12.31 3.44 -2.09
C THR A 61 -12.19 4.42 -0.93
N ILE A 62 -13.13 4.41 0.02
CA ILE A 62 -13.07 5.27 1.21
C ILE A 62 -11.83 4.96 2.05
N SER A 63 -11.51 3.67 2.22
CA SER A 63 -10.29 3.23 2.89
C SER A 63 -9.04 3.77 2.19
N ALA A 64 -8.98 3.67 0.87
CA ALA A 64 -7.87 4.19 0.09
C ALA A 64 -7.74 5.71 0.22
N LEU A 65 -8.85 6.45 0.22
CA LEU A 65 -8.86 7.90 0.42
C LEU A 65 -8.31 8.28 1.80
N PHE A 66 -8.83 7.67 2.88
CA PHE A 66 -8.31 7.93 4.23
C PHE A 66 -6.82 7.58 4.35
N MET A 67 -6.43 6.44 3.79
CA MET A 67 -5.06 5.95 3.78
C MET A 67 -4.12 6.94 3.07
N PHE A 68 -4.41 7.31 1.81
CA PHE A 68 -3.54 8.21 1.04
C PHE A 68 -3.51 9.63 1.60
N THR A 69 -4.62 10.15 2.14
CA THR A 69 -4.63 11.45 2.82
C THR A 69 -3.74 11.42 4.06
N CYS A 70 -3.87 10.40 4.91
CA CYS A 70 -3.05 10.26 6.11
C CYS A 70 -1.56 10.08 5.74
N ARG A 71 -1.26 9.25 4.74
CA ARG A 71 0.10 9.08 4.19
C ARG A 71 0.71 10.40 3.72
N GLY A 72 -0.08 11.24 3.03
CA GLY A 72 0.38 12.57 2.58
C GLY A 72 0.73 13.49 3.75
N VAL A 73 -0.14 13.54 4.77
CA VAL A 73 0.10 14.37 5.97
C VAL A 73 1.33 13.88 6.74
N LEU A 74 1.43 12.57 6.99
CA LEU A 74 2.54 11.99 7.74
C LEU A 74 3.89 12.16 7.00
N GLY A 75 3.91 11.94 5.68
CA GLY A 75 5.09 12.20 4.87
C GLY A 75 5.51 13.67 4.85
N TYR A 76 4.55 14.60 4.89
CA TYR A 76 4.86 16.03 4.98
C TYR A 76 5.47 16.42 6.32
N VAL A 77 4.95 15.90 7.43
CA VAL A 77 5.46 16.24 8.77
C VAL A 77 6.72 15.46 9.16
N THR A 78 7.01 14.33 8.51
CA THR A 78 8.20 13.51 8.77
C THR A 78 8.64 12.77 7.51
N GLN A 79 9.83 13.10 7.04
CA GLN A 79 10.44 12.48 5.85
C GLN A 79 11.57 11.55 6.26
N LEU A 80 11.68 10.42 5.56
CA LEU A 80 12.81 9.49 5.72
C LEU A 80 13.87 9.79 4.66
N PRO A 81 15.18 9.78 5.02
CA PRO A 81 16.22 10.05 4.05
C PRO A 81 16.30 8.94 3.00
N VAL A 82 16.63 9.30 1.76
CA VAL A 82 16.88 8.32 0.68
C VAL A 82 18.15 7.52 1.02
N PRO A 83 18.10 6.17 1.04
CA PRO A 83 19.30 5.35 1.22
C PRO A 83 20.30 5.52 0.08
N GLU A 84 21.60 5.50 0.36
CA GLU A 84 22.66 5.64 -0.65
C GLU A 84 22.60 4.55 -1.73
N ASP A 85 22.23 3.32 -1.34
CA ASP A 85 22.10 2.17 -2.24
C ASP A 85 20.72 2.05 -2.92
N PHE A 86 19.98 3.16 -3.04
CA PHE A 86 18.67 3.17 -3.68
C PHE A 86 18.75 2.85 -5.18
N LEU A 87 18.03 1.80 -5.59
CA LEU A 87 17.97 1.32 -6.96
C LEU A 87 16.64 1.73 -7.60
N GLY A 88 16.59 2.97 -8.10
CA GLY A 88 15.44 3.47 -8.85
C GLY A 88 15.31 2.85 -10.24
N SER A 89 14.08 2.83 -10.77
CA SER A 89 13.79 2.48 -12.17
C SER A 89 12.85 3.51 -12.80
N GLY A 90 13.05 3.82 -14.07
CA GLY A 90 12.17 4.72 -14.83
C GLY A 90 10.77 4.13 -15.11
N VAL A 91 10.59 2.82 -14.88
CA VAL A 91 9.29 2.14 -15.03
C VAL A 91 8.59 1.90 -13.68
N ASP A 92 9.18 2.38 -12.57
CA ASP A 92 8.51 2.35 -11.26
C ASP A 92 7.36 3.35 -11.21
N PHE A 93 6.26 2.96 -10.55
CA PHE A 93 5.19 3.89 -10.23
C PHE A 93 4.92 3.97 -8.72
N PRO A 94 4.97 5.16 -8.11
CA PRO A 94 5.43 6.43 -8.69
C PRO A 94 6.93 6.40 -9.04
N VAL A 95 7.32 7.12 -10.09
CA VAL A 95 8.72 7.18 -10.56
C VAL A 95 9.58 7.96 -9.57
N GLY A 96 10.82 7.52 -9.36
CA GLY A 96 11.84 8.27 -8.61
C GLY A 96 11.76 8.05 -7.10
N ASN A 97 12.11 9.08 -6.32
CA ASN A 97 12.23 9.03 -4.87
C ASN A 97 10.97 9.54 -4.13
N VAL A 98 9.82 9.60 -4.82
CA VAL A 98 8.54 10.09 -4.26
C VAL A 98 8.14 9.31 -3.00
N SER A 99 8.51 8.04 -2.91
CA SER A 99 8.29 7.20 -1.73
C SER A 99 8.90 7.77 -0.44
N PHE A 100 9.98 8.55 -0.51
CA PHE A 100 10.64 9.12 0.67
C PHE A 100 10.00 10.43 1.16
N PHE A 101 9.21 11.07 0.29
CA PHE A 101 8.35 12.19 0.66
C PHE A 101 7.02 11.73 1.30
N LEU A 102 6.70 10.43 1.21
CA LEU A 102 5.41 9.88 1.57
C LEU A 102 5.55 8.69 2.54
N PHE A 103 5.26 8.90 3.82
CA PHE A 103 5.23 7.86 4.85
C PHE A 103 3.79 7.54 5.23
N TYR A 104 3.34 6.30 5.35
CA TYR A 104 3.95 4.96 5.19
C TYR A 104 3.63 4.34 3.81
N SER A 105 4.00 3.09 3.50
CA SER A 105 3.93 2.48 2.16
C SER A 105 2.49 2.32 1.64
N GLY A 106 2.17 3.07 0.58
CA GLY A 106 0.87 3.11 -0.05
C GLY A 106 0.62 1.87 -0.92
N HIS A 107 1.67 1.31 -1.53
CA HIS A 107 1.57 0.05 -2.29
C HIS A 107 1.14 -1.11 -1.39
N VAL A 108 1.78 -1.23 -0.22
CA VAL A 108 1.45 -2.27 0.74
C VAL A 108 0.06 -2.04 1.31
N ALA A 109 -0.25 -0.80 1.71
CA ALA A 109 -1.55 -0.47 2.29
C ALA A 109 -2.71 -0.68 1.30
N ALA A 110 -2.58 -0.24 0.05
CA ALA A 110 -3.60 -0.41 -0.98
C ALA A 110 -3.83 -1.89 -1.32
N SER A 111 -2.75 -2.68 -1.41
CA SER A 111 -2.86 -4.13 -1.59
C SER A 111 -3.59 -4.81 -0.43
N VAL A 112 -3.29 -4.43 0.82
CA VAL A 112 -4.00 -4.94 2.00
C VAL A 112 -5.48 -4.56 1.98
N ILE A 113 -5.82 -3.30 1.64
CA ILE A 113 -7.21 -2.87 1.50
C ILE A 113 -7.95 -3.72 0.46
N ALA A 114 -7.35 -3.92 -0.72
CA ALA A 114 -7.94 -4.75 -1.77
C ALA A 114 -8.13 -6.21 -1.33
N SER A 115 -7.11 -6.83 -0.73
CA SER A 115 -7.17 -8.21 -0.24
C SER A 115 -8.20 -8.40 0.87
N VAL A 116 -8.29 -7.48 1.84
CA VAL A 116 -9.30 -7.53 2.91
C VAL A 116 -10.71 -7.40 2.34
N ASP A 117 -10.92 -6.54 1.36
CA ASP A 117 -12.21 -6.44 0.66
C ASP A 117 -12.55 -7.73 -0.10
N MET A 118 -11.59 -8.32 -0.82
CA MET A 118 -11.79 -9.60 -1.52
C MET A 118 -12.20 -10.72 -0.55
N LYS A 119 -11.52 -10.83 0.60
CA LYS A 119 -11.82 -11.82 1.64
C LYS A 119 -13.23 -11.62 2.19
N ARG A 120 -13.64 -10.36 2.40
CA ARG A 120 -15.01 -10.01 2.82
C ARG A 120 -16.06 -10.50 1.82
N MET A 121 -15.75 -10.44 0.54
CA MET A 121 -16.61 -10.93 -0.54
C MET A 121 -16.41 -12.41 -0.88
N GLN A 122 -15.68 -13.16 -0.04
CA GLN A 122 -15.35 -14.58 -0.24
C GLN A 122 -14.60 -14.89 -1.56
N ARG A 123 -13.90 -13.90 -2.13
CA ARG A 123 -13.05 -14.02 -3.32
C ARG A 123 -11.65 -14.47 -2.95
N TRP A 124 -11.56 -15.63 -2.30
CA TRP A 124 -10.34 -16.08 -1.63
C TRP A 124 -9.15 -16.23 -2.58
N GLU A 125 -9.34 -16.78 -3.77
CA GLU A 125 -8.26 -16.98 -4.73
C GLU A 125 -7.59 -15.67 -5.13
N MET A 126 -8.39 -14.64 -5.43
CA MET A 126 -7.85 -13.31 -5.75
C MET A 126 -7.17 -12.68 -4.55
N ALA A 127 -7.74 -12.85 -3.34
CA ALA A 127 -7.13 -12.34 -2.13
C ALA A 127 -5.76 -12.98 -1.85
N TRP A 128 -5.64 -14.30 -2.00
CA TRP A 128 -4.38 -15.02 -1.84
C TRP A 128 -3.35 -14.60 -2.90
N ALA A 129 -3.78 -14.40 -4.14
CA ALA A 129 -2.90 -13.87 -5.19
C ALA A 129 -2.39 -12.47 -4.84
N PHE A 130 -3.26 -11.58 -4.36
CA PHE A 130 -2.86 -10.23 -3.93
C PHE A 130 -1.92 -10.26 -2.73
N ASP A 131 -2.17 -11.11 -1.74
CA ASP A 131 -1.28 -11.28 -0.59
C ASP A 131 0.11 -11.77 -1.02
N ALA A 132 0.17 -12.78 -1.90
CA ALA A 132 1.43 -13.31 -2.42
C ALA A 132 2.21 -12.26 -3.23
N LEU A 133 1.52 -11.54 -4.12
CA LEU A 133 2.12 -10.44 -4.89
C LEU A 133 2.56 -9.29 -3.99
N ASN A 134 1.84 -9.02 -2.89
CA ASN A 134 2.24 -8.01 -1.91
C ASN A 134 3.52 -8.40 -1.17
N VAL A 135 3.69 -9.68 -0.83
CA VAL A 135 4.96 -10.18 -0.24
C VAL A 135 6.11 -9.99 -1.22
N LEU A 136 5.92 -10.32 -2.51
CA LEU A 136 6.94 -10.10 -3.53
C LEU A 136 7.26 -8.60 -3.70
N GLN A 137 6.23 -7.74 -3.68
CA GLN A 137 6.37 -6.29 -3.68
C GLN A 137 7.16 -5.79 -2.47
N VAL A 138 6.88 -6.27 -1.26
CA VAL A 138 7.66 -5.96 -0.04
C VAL A 138 9.13 -6.35 -0.20
N VAL A 139 9.41 -7.58 -0.66
CA VAL A 139 10.78 -8.05 -0.89
C VAL A 139 11.50 -7.16 -1.90
N ARG A 140 10.83 -6.80 -3.00
CA ARG A 140 11.38 -5.88 -4.01
C ARG A 140 11.70 -4.52 -3.39
N LEU A 141 10.74 -3.88 -2.72
CA LEU A 141 10.90 -2.54 -2.16
C LEU A 141 12.03 -2.48 -1.12
N LEU A 142 12.21 -3.53 -0.33
CA LEU A 142 13.37 -3.66 0.55
C LEU A 142 14.67 -3.88 -0.24
N SER A 143 14.65 -4.74 -1.25
CA SER A 143 15.84 -5.07 -2.06
C SER A 143 16.33 -3.89 -2.90
N THR A 144 15.44 -3.02 -3.37
CA THR A 144 15.80 -1.79 -4.09
C THR A 144 16.06 -0.61 -3.14
N ARG A 145 15.92 -0.83 -1.83
CA ARG A 145 15.96 0.21 -0.80
C ARG A 145 14.92 1.31 -1.02
N GLY A 146 13.84 1.04 -1.73
CA GLY A 146 12.78 2.00 -2.04
C GLY A 146 11.82 2.29 -0.88
N HIS A 147 11.81 1.44 0.14
CA HIS A 147 11.09 1.68 1.38
C HIS A 147 11.83 1.07 2.56
N TYR A 148 11.85 1.77 3.69
CA TYR A 148 12.29 1.20 4.96
C TYR A 148 11.31 0.13 5.45
N THR A 149 11.77 -0.82 6.26
CA THR A 149 10.94 -1.86 6.88
C THR A 149 9.77 -1.26 7.66
N ILE A 150 10.01 -0.18 8.42
CA ILE A 150 8.97 0.52 9.17
C ILE A 150 7.86 1.04 8.26
N ASP A 151 8.22 1.51 7.08
CA ASP A 151 7.32 2.03 6.06
C ASP A 151 6.34 0.95 5.56
N LEU A 152 6.86 -0.27 5.37
CA LEU A 152 6.08 -1.41 4.93
C LEU A 152 5.18 -1.96 6.04
N VAL A 153 5.71 -2.09 7.26
CA VAL A 153 4.94 -2.58 8.43
C VAL A 153 3.81 -1.64 8.78
N VAL A 154 4.07 -0.34 8.84
CA VAL A 154 3.02 0.67 9.07
C VAL A 154 2.04 0.69 7.90
N GLY A 155 2.49 0.45 6.66
CA GLY A 155 1.61 0.25 5.50
C GLY A 155 0.59 -0.88 5.68
N VAL A 156 1.01 -2.04 6.19
CA VAL A 156 0.07 -3.13 6.52
C VAL A 156 -0.94 -2.69 7.58
N GLY A 157 -0.45 -2.13 8.68
CA GLY A 157 -1.31 -1.67 9.78
C GLY A 157 -2.30 -0.61 9.34
N ALA A 158 -1.86 0.34 8.51
CA ALA A 158 -2.70 1.36 7.93
C ALA A 158 -3.80 0.80 7.03
N GLY A 159 -3.48 -0.17 6.16
CA GLY A 159 -4.50 -0.82 5.32
C GLY A 159 -5.64 -1.42 6.15
N ILE A 160 -5.30 -2.11 7.24
CA ILE A 160 -6.28 -2.68 8.18
C ILE A 160 -7.05 -1.59 8.92
N LEU A 161 -6.34 -0.59 9.46
CA LEU A 161 -6.94 0.52 10.21
C LEU A 161 -7.96 1.29 9.37
N PHE A 162 -7.58 1.69 8.15
CA PHE A 162 -8.43 2.47 7.27
C PHE A 162 -9.56 1.65 6.64
N ASP A 163 -9.41 0.34 6.47
CA ASP A 163 -10.56 -0.55 6.22
C ASP A 163 -11.57 -0.53 7.37
N SER A 164 -11.11 -0.65 8.61
CA SER A 164 -12.00 -0.60 9.78
C SER A 164 -12.70 0.74 9.93
N LEU A 165 -11.98 1.85 9.76
CA LEU A 165 -12.53 3.20 9.83
C LEU A 165 -13.57 3.45 8.73
N ALA A 166 -13.32 3.00 7.50
CA ALA A 166 -14.28 3.10 6.41
C ALA A 166 -15.55 2.30 6.70
N GLY A 167 -15.43 1.10 7.28
CA GLY A 167 -16.56 0.32 7.75
C GLY A 167 -17.43 1.08 8.75
N LYS A 168 -16.81 1.60 9.82
CA LYS A 168 -17.49 2.39 10.85
C LYS A 168 -18.13 3.66 10.28
N TYR A 169 -17.49 4.30 9.32
CA TYR A 169 -18.02 5.48 8.63
C TYR A 169 -19.30 5.16 7.87
N LEU A 170 -19.30 4.07 7.10
CA LEU A 170 -20.46 3.62 6.33
C LEU A 170 -21.61 3.17 7.24
N GLU A 171 -21.34 2.43 8.30
CA GLU A 171 -22.35 2.03 9.29
C GLU A 171 -23.07 3.24 9.90
N LYS A 172 -22.31 4.26 10.34
CA LYS A 172 -22.88 5.49 10.90
C LYS A 172 -23.71 6.28 9.88
N ARG A 173 -23.26 6.34 8.63
CA ARG A 173 -24.01 6.98 7.53
C ARG A 173 -25.35 6.28 7.30
N THR A 174 -25.36 4.95 7.26
CA THR A 174 -26.59 4.17 7.07
C THR A 174 -27.55 4.37 8.25
N VAL A 175 -27.07 4.28 9.49
CA VAL A 175 -27.90 4.52 10.68
C VAL A 175 -28.47 5.94 10.70
N GLY A 176 -27.66 6.95 10.39
CA GLY A 176 -28.11 8.35 10.32
C GLY A 176 -29.19 8.59 9.26
N ILE A 177 -29.12 7.91 8.11
CA ILE A 177 -30.16 7.96 7.07
C ILE A 177 -31.46 7.30 7.57
N THR A 178 -31.36 6.13 8.21
CA THR A 178 -32.54 5.43 8.74
C THR A 178 -33.21 6.18 9.90
N ALA A 179 -32.43 6.83 10.77
CA ALA A 179 -32.93 7.62 11.88
C ALA A 179 -33.50 8.99 11.44
N GLY A 180 -33.02 9.52 10.31
CA GLY A 180 -33.47 10.78 9.72
C GLY A 180 -34.71 10.68 8.83
N GLY A 181 -35.39 9.52 8.77
CA GLY A 181 -36.61 9.33 7.98
C GLY A 181 -36.38 9.15 6.48
N GLY A 182 -35.17 8.83 6.03
CA GLY A 182 -34.90 8.50 4.64
C GLY A 182 -35.33 7.07 4.33
N TYR A 183 -36.48 6.87 3.69
CA TYR A 183 -36.83 5.59 3.07
C TYR A 183 -35.77 5.23 2.02
N SER A 184 -34.98 4.19 2.29
CA SER A 184 -34.21 3.49 1.27
C SER A 184 -33.90 2.07 1.75
N ALA A 185 -34.83 1.18 1.46
CA ALA A 185 -34.58 -0.25 1.43
C ALA A 185 -33.67 -0.55 0.23
N LEU A 186 -32.34 -0.55 0.40
CA LEU A 186 -31.46 -1.06 -0.68
C LEU A 186 -30.03 -1.50 -0.30
N TYR A 187 -29.74 -1.79 0.98
CA TYR A 187 -28.42 -2.33 1.36
C TYR A 187 -28.54 -3.54 2.29
N ALA A 188 -29.20 -4.58 1.78
CA ALA A 188 -29.14 -5.93 2.33
C ALA A 188 -28.87 -6.92 1.19
N MET A 189 -27.66 -6.86 0.63
CA MET A 189 -26.94 -7.95 -0.05
C MET A 189 -25.50 -7.52 -0.33
#